data_AF-A0A524GK48-F1
#
_entry.id   AF-A0A524GK48-F1
#
_cell.length_a   1.000
_cell.length_b   1.000
_cell.length_c   1.000
_cell.angle_alpha   90.00
_cell.angle_beta   90.00
_cell.angle_gamma   90.00
#
_symmetry.space_group_name_H-M   'P 1'
#
loop_
_entity.id
_entity.type
_entity.pdbx_description
1 polymer ?
#
loop_
_entity_poly.entity_id
_entity_poly.type
_entity_poly.pdbx_seq_one_letter_code
_entity_poly.pdbx_strand_id
1 'polypeptide(L)'
;MLSIPAAMGLAVGQGLASLPYSGTDLEEIESELIKANASVTLEDVYLAAYGRLLSDVMPDGDTGQAFTTMKEATSYFQRVLAEIGLADVENYIFTSIDTANEEGYTLFAVVYRPSDTITVTDKYDGKTERTLTAEDKFYYEPFKNDRDQEPLDEILDWAGIPTYAYATQKQQALMLTLAANKVLDGKLREDYWNAEQEWIAGNFGTICKSQDENVCDVLGLERGFMNQ
;
A
#
# COMPACT_ATOMS: atom_id res chain seq x y z
N MET A 1 6.53 -22.60 -13.21
CA MET A 1 5.85 -22.06 -12.02
C MET A 1 6.94 -21.73 -11.03
N LEU A 2 7.07 -20.46 -10.66
CA LEU A 2 8.03 -20.05 -9.63
C LEU A 2 7.52 -20.54 -8.27
N SER A 3 8.43 -20.84 -7.33
CA SER A 3 8.03 -20.99 -5.93
C SER A 3 7.60 -19.61 -5.39
N ILE A 4 6.68 -19.59 -4.43
CA ILE A 4 6.20 -18.34 -3.78
C ILE A 4 7.38 -17.45 -3.31
N PRO A 5 8.46 -18.01 -2.71
CA PRO A 5 9.64 -17.23 -2.37
C PRO A 5 10.36 -16.62 -3.58
N ALA A 6 10.58 -17.37 -4.66
CA ALA A 6 11.27 -16.85 -5.85
C ALA A 6 10.47 -15.74 -6.58
N ALA A 7 9.16 -15.69 -6.37
CA ALA A 7 8.30 -14.61 -6.89
C ALA A 7 8.47 -13.30 -6.11
N MET A 8 8.98 -13.30 -4.87
CA MET A 8 9.17 -12.09 -4.06
C MET A 8 10.11 -11.08 -4.72
N GLY A 9 11.18 -11.53 -5.36
CA GLY A 9 12.10 -10.61 -6.04
C GLY A 9 11.43 -9.85 -7.19
N LEU A 10 10.42 -10.45 -7.83
CA LEU A 10 9.61 -9.82 -8.87
C LEU A 10 8.43 -9.02 -8.28
N ALA A 11 8.01 -9.36 -7.06
CA ALA A 11 6.92 -8.72 -6.32
C ALA A 11 7.17 -7.24 -6.05
N VAL A 12 8.42 -6.86 -5.79
CA VAL A 12 8.84 -5.45 -5.62
C VAL A 12 8.41 -4.62 -6.84
N GLY A 13 8.58 -5.16 -8.05
CA GLY A 13 8.16 -4.50 -9.28
C GLY A 13 6.65 -4.37 -9.42
N GLN A 14 5.86 -5.24 -8.78
CA GLN A 14 4.39 -5.20 -8.79
C GLN A 14 3.80 -4.37 -7.64
N GLY A 15 4.57 -4.10 -6.58
CA GLY A 15 4.14 -3.28 -5.45
C GLY A 15 3.06 -3.96 -4.62
N LEU A 16 2.11 -3.18 -4.11
CA LEU A 16 0.99 -3.64 -3.28
C LEU A 16 0.18 -4.77 -3.93
N ALA A 17 0.10 -4.78 -5.26
CA ALA A 17 -0.61 -5.79 -6.04
C ALA A 17 -0.08 -7.22 -5.85
N SER A 18 1.17 -7.36 -5.40
CA SER A 18 1.84 -8.66 -5.27
C SER A 18 1.44 -9.45 -4.02
N LEU A 19 0.71 -8.85 -3.09
CA LEU A 19 0.27 -9.52 -1.86
C LEU A 19 -0.83 -10.57 -2.18
N PRO A 20 -1.00 -11.63 -1.35
CA PRO A 20 -0.37 -11.89 -0.05
C PRO A 20 0.86 -12.81 -0.06
N TYR A 21 1.85 -12.54 0.81
CA TYR A 21 2.95 -13.48 1.13
C TYR A 21 2.86 -14.01 2.57
N SER A 22 1.63 -14.25 3.05
CA SER A 22 1.33 -14.57 4.45
C SER A 22 2.08 -15.79 5.00
N GLY A 23 2.34 -16.79 4.13
CA GLY A 23 3.02 -18.04 4.49
C GLY A 23 4.55 -18.03 4.44
N THR A 24 5.18 -16.91 4.06
CA THR A 24 6.64 -16.82 3.93
C THR A 24 7.28 -16.25 5.21
N ASP A 25 8.44 -16.82 5.59
CA ASP A 25 9.22 -16.39 6.75
C ASP A 25 9.94 -15.06 6.49
N LEU A 26 10.12 -14.24 7.53
CA LEU A 26 10.75 -12.92 7.42
C LEU A 26 12.16 -12.98 6.81
N GLU A 27 12.98 -13.93 7.26
CA GLU A 27 14.34 -14.11 6.76
C GLU A 27 14.36 -14.48 5.27
N GLU A 28 13.37 -15.25 4.82
CA GLU A 28 13.24 -15.64 3.42
C GLU A 28 12.79 -14.44 2.57
N ILE A 29 11.82 -13.66 3.04
CA ILE A 29 11.40 -12.42 2.37
C ILE A 29 12.58 -11.45 2.26
N GLU A 30 13.32 -11.22 3.34
CA GLU A 30 14.49 -10.35 3.35
C GLU A 30 15.57 -10.82 2.37
N SER A 31 15.87 -12.13 2.37
CA SER A 31 16.83 -12.74 1.43
C SER A 31 16.45 -12.47 -0.03
N GLU A 32 15.16 -12.58 -0.38
CA GLU A 32 14.68 -12.35 -1.74
C GLU A 32 14.67 -10.87 -2.11
N LEU A 33 14.36 -9.96 -1.19
CA LEU A 33 14.47 -8.51 -1.40
C LEU A 33 15.91 -8.10 -1.68
N ILE A 34 16.88 -8.62 -0.91
CA ILE A 34 18.31 -8.37 -1.12
C ILE A 34 18.77 -8.92 -2.48
N LYS A 35 18.39 -10.16 -2.82
CA LYS A 35 18.73 -10.77 -4.13
C LYS A 35 18.15 -9.97 -5.31
N ALA A 36 16.97 -9.40 -5.13
CA ALA A 36 16.33 -8.55 -6.13
C ALA A 36 16.92 -7.13 -6.20
N ASN A 37 17.89 -6.81 -5.32
CA ASN A 37 18.48 -5.48 -5.21
C ASN A 37 17.39 -4.40 -4.99
N ALA A 38 16.41 -4.72 -4.13
CA ALA A 38 15.39 -3.78 -3.69
C ALA A 38 16.05 -2.57 -3.00
N SER A 39 15.49 -1.38 -3.21
CA SER A 39 16.02 -0.15 -2.62
C SER A 39 15.61 0.03 -1.16
N VAL A 40 14.50 -0.60 -0.77
CA VAL A 40 14.03 -0.68 0.62
C VAL A 40 13.78 -2.15 0.93
N THR A 41 14.36 -2.67 2.02
CA THR A 41 14.15 -4.04 2.49
C THR A 41 13.26 -4.10 3.73
N LEU A 42 12.97 -5.30 4.25
CA LEU A 42 12.25 -5.41 5.52
C LEU A 42 13.10 -4.88 6.67
N GLU A 43 14.42 -5.10 6.65
CA GLU A 43 15.31 -4.58 7.69
C GLU A 43 15.20 -3.05 7.82
N ASP A 44 15.21 -2.33 6.69
CA ASP A 44 15.01 -0.87 6.67
C ASP A 44 13.66 -0.48 7.30
N VAL A 45 12.58 -1.19 6.95
CA VAL A 45 11.24 -0.90 7.47
C VAL A 45 11.14 -1.19 8.96
N TYR A 46 11.66 -2.31 9.44
CA TYR A 46 11.61 -2.63 10.86
C TYR A 46 12.41 -1.63 11.70
N LEU A 47 13.56 -1.19 11.19
CA LEU A 47 14.38 -0.20 11.85
C LEU A 47 13.68 1.17 11.86
N ALA A 48 13.22 1.67 10.72
CA ALA A 48 12.66 3.01 10.61
C ALA A 48 11.25 3.14 11.22
N ALA A 49 10.35 2.18 10.94
CA ALA A 49 8.97 2.24 11.42
C ALA A 49 8.83 1.78 12.88
N TYR A 50 9.58 0.76 13.30
CA TYR A 50 9.39 0.12 14.60
C TYR A 50 10.58 0.29 15.56
N GLY A 51 11.74 0.77 15.08
CA GLY A 51 12.92 0.93 15.94
C GLY A 51 13.47 -0.41 16.43
N ARG A 52 13.41 -1.44 15.57
CA ARG A 52 13.88 -2.81 15.85
C ARG A 52 14.76 -3.30 14.71
N LEU A 53 15.89 -3.91 15.05
CA LEU A 53 16.66 -4.67 14.08
C LEU A 53 15.87 -5.93 13.73
N LEU A 54 15.84 -6.31 12.44
CA LEU A 54 15.09 -7.50 12.01
C LEU A 54 15.57 -8.77 12.73
N SER A 55 16.86 -8.85 13.06
CA SER A 55 17.47 -9.95 13.83
C SER A 55 16.97 -10.07 15.28
N ASP A 56 16.38 -9.00 15.84
CA ASP A 56 15.82 -8.98 17.20
C ASP A 56 14.29 -9.21 17.19
N VAL A 57 13.67 -9.38 16.02
CA VAL A 57 12.24 -9.57 15.85
C VAL A 57 11.88 -11.05 15.91
N MET A 58 10.77 -11.37 16.57
CA MET A 58 10.24 -12.74 16.62
C MET A 58 9.84 -13.24 15.22
N PRO A 59 9.81 -14.56 14.96
CA PRO A 59 9.48 -15.09 13.63
C PRO A 59 8.11 -14.67 13.07
N ASP A 60 7.16 -14.33 13.94
CA ASP A 60 5.84 -13.81 13.56
C ASP A 60 5.87 -12.34 13.12
N GLY A 61 6.98 -11.63 13.31
CA GLY A 61 7.17 -10.24 12.94
C GLY A 61 6.52 -9.23 13.89
N ASP A 62 5.99 -9.68 15.01
CA ASP A 62 5.29 -8.80 15.93
C ASP A 62 6.27 -8.07 16.86
N THR A 63 6.12 -6.75 16.94
CA THR A 63 6.85 -5.89 17.89
C THR A 63 5.88 -5.15 18.82
N GLY A 64 4.57 -5.42 18.69
CA GLY A 64 3.50 -4.72 19.40
C GLY A 64 3.16 -3.35 18.81
N GLN A 65 3.58 -3.08 17.56
CA GLN A 65 3.47 -1.76 16.94
C GLN A 65 2.68 -1.77 15.63
N ALA A 66 1.87 -2.80 15.36
CA ALA A 66 0.96 -2.83 14.22
C ALA A 66 0.10 -1.55 14.14
N PHE A 67 -0.02 -0.97 12.95
CA PHE A 67 -0.89 0.20 12.76
C PHE A 67 -2.36 -0.23 12.68
N THR A 68 -3.24 0.63 13.16
CA THR A 68 -4.71 0.43 13.16
C THR A 68 -5.46 1.53 12.42
N THR A 69 -4.78 2.62 12.08
CA THR A 69 -5.34 3.76 11.34
C THR A 69 -4.43 4.16 10.18
N MET A 70 -4.98 4.80 9.14
CA MET A 70 -4.17 5.33 8.04
C MET A 70 -3.29 6.52 8.45
N LYS A 71 -3.62 7.22 9.54
CA LYS A 71 -2.73 8.22 10.15
C LYS A 71 -1.46 7.58 10.71
N GLU A 72 -1.59 6.47 11.44
CA GLU A 72 -0.45 5.69 11.92
C GLU A 72 0.33 5.07 10.76
N ALA A 73 -0.36 4.43 9.81
CA ALA A 73 0.27 3.82 8.65
C ALA A 73 1.06 4.84 7.81
N THR A 74 0.48 6.03 7.57
CA THR A 74 1.15 7.15 6.90
C THR A 74 2.36 7.61 7.70
N SER A 75 2.24 7.81 9.02
CA SER A 75 3.39 8.20 9.85
C SER A 75 4.52 7.18 9.80
N TYR A 76 4.20 5.89 9.76
CA TYR A 76 5.20 4.82 9.65
C TYR A 76 5.87 4.85 8.28
N PHE A 77 5.06 4.97 7.23
CA PHE A 77 5.51 5.07 5.85
C PHE A 77 6.45 6.26 5.63
N GLN A 78 6.09 7.45 6.11
CA GLN A 78 6.89 8.65 6.01
C GLN A 78 8.24 8.52 6.75
N ARG A 79 8.27 7.81 7.88
CA ARG A 79 9.53 7.51 8.59
C ARG A 79 10.44 6.59 7.77
N VAL A 80 9.88 5.58 7.10
CA VAL A 80 10.63 4.72 6.17
C VAL A 80 11.22 5.56 5.04
N LEU A 81 10.41 6.43 4.41
CA LEU A 81 10.88 7.30 3.32
C LEU A 81 11.95 8.30 3.79
N ALA A 82 11.84 8.81 5.02
CA ALA A 82 12.81 9.73 5.59
C ALA A 82 14.17 9.05 5.85
N GLU A 83 14.15 7.81 6.36
CA GLU A 83 15.37 7.05 6.66
C GLU A 83 16.20 6.79 5.40
N ILE A 84 15.54 6.54 4.27
CA ILE A 84 16.20 6.35 2.97
C ILE A 84 16.58 7.68 2.28
N GLY A 85 16.36 8.81 2.95
CA GLY A 85 16.80 10.13 2.50
C GLY A 85 15.91 10.80 1.44
N LEU A 86 14.66 10.40 1.31
CA LEU A 86 13.71 11.08 0.43
C LEU A 86 13.35 12.47 1.02
N ALA A 87 13.21 13.47 0.15
CA ALA A 87 12.76 14.80 0.56
C ALA A 87 11.23 14.88 0.57
N ASP A 88 10.70 15.91 1.25
CA ASP A 88 9.27 16.25 1.28
C ASP A 88 8.37 15.05 1.64
N VAL A 89 8.84 14.22 2.58
CA VAL A 89 8.19 12.95 2.97
C VAL A 89 6.78 13.15 3.48
N GLU A 90 6.48 14.32 4.06
CA GLU A 90 5.17 14.72 4.54
C GLU A 90 4.09 14.72 3.46
N ASN A 91 4.49 14.83 2.19
CA ASN A 91 3.59 14.81 1.04
C ASN A 91 3.17 13.39 0.64
N TYR A 92 3.86 12.35 1.12
CA TYR A 92 3.53 10.97 0.81
C TYR A 92 2.57 10.39 1.84
N ILE A 93 1.41 9.94 1.37
CA ILE A 93 0.31 9.43 2.18
C ILE A 93 0.07 7.96 1.83
N PHE A 94 0.02 7.10 2.86
CA PHE A 94 -0.40 5.71 2.73
C PHE A 94 -1.86 5.58 3.15
N THR A 95 -2.72 5.16 2.23
CA THR A 95 -4.17 5.25 2.41
C THR A 95 -4.91 3.96 2.09
N SER A 96 -6.16 3.90 2.53
CA SER A 96 -7.12 2.85 2.28
C SER A 96 -8.54 3.39 2.11
N ILE A 97 -9.33 2.76 1.25
CA ILE A 97 -10.80 2.83 1.24
C ILE A 97 -11.33 1.50 1.78
N ASP A 98 -12.01 1.57 2.94
CA ASP A 98 -12.45 0.43 3.76
C ASP A 98 -13.91 0.01 3.51
N THR A 99 -14.55 0.55 2.47
CA THR A 99 -15.98 0.35 2.17
C THR A 99 -16.35 -1.09 1.78
N ALA A 100 -15.38 -1.95 1.47
CA ALA A 100 -15.60 -3.35 1.07
C ALA A 100 -15.07 -4.36 2.11
N ASN A 101 -14.80 -3.91 3.34
CA ASN A 101 -14.24 -4.76 4.39
C ASN A 101 -15.18 -5.92 4.77
N GLU A 102 -16.51 -5.72 4.71
CA GLU A 102 -17.49 -6.78 5.00
C GLU A 102 -17.45 -7.89 3.93
N GLU A 103 -17.05 -7.54 2.72
CA GLU A 103 -16.83 -8.42 1.58
C GLU A 103 -15.40 -8.97 1.53
N GLY A 104 -14.58 -8.62 2.52
CA GLY A 104 -13.25 -9.17 2.73
C GLY A 104 -12.13 -8.44 2.00
N TYR A 105 -12.35 -7.24 1.46
CA TYR A 105 -11.34 -6.51 0.68
C TYR A 105 -11.18 -5.03 1.11
N THR A 106 -10.01 -4.47 0.84
CA THR A 106 -9.69 -3.06 1.10
C THR A 106 -8.87 -2.50 -0.06
N LEU A 107 -9.19 -1.30 -0.54
CA LEU A 107 -8.44 -0.65 -1.61
C LEU A 107 -7.37 0.24 -1.00
N PHE A 108 -6.10 -0.15 -1.13
CA PHE A 108 -4.96 0.65 -0.69
C PHE A 108 -4.39 1.48 -1.83
N ALA A 109 -3.80 2.63 -1.49
CA ALA A 109 -3.05 3.45 -2.42
C ALA A 109 -1.87 4.16 -1.74
N VAL A 110 -0.88 4.52 -2.55
CA VAL A 110 0.23 5.40 -2.20
C VAL A 110 0.05 6.69 -2.97
N VAL A 111 -0.10 7.79 -2.23
CA VAL A 111 -0.47 9.09 -2.77
C VAL A 111 0.66 10.08 -2.53
N TYR A 112 0.93 10.93 -3.51
CA TYR A 112 1.69 12.16 -3.32
C TYR A 112 0.72 13.34 -3.35
N ARG A 113 0.72 14.14 -2.28
CA ARG A 113 -0.10 15.34 -2.10
C ARG A 113 0.73 16.47 -1.51
N PRO A 114 0.99 17.56 -2.24
CA PRO A 114 1.80 18.68 -1.75
C PRO A 114 1.03 19.65 -0.81
N SER A 115 -0.29 19.48 -0.68
CA SER A 115 -1.16 20.37 0.10
C SER A 115 -1.51 19.77 1.47
N ASP A 116 -1.23 20.51 2.55
CA ASP A 116 -1.56 20.14 3.93
C ASP A 116 -3.05 20.34 4.30
N THR A 117 -3.74 21.15 3.50
CA THR A 117 -5.16 21.46 3.60
C THR A 117 -5.78 21.37 2.22
N ILE A 118 -6.85 20.60 2.10
CA ILE A 118 -7.56 20.40 0.82
C ILE A 118 -9.01 20.80 0.97
N THR A 119 -9.60 21.34 -0.11
CA THR A 119 -11.06 21.50 -0.19
C THR A 119 -11.57 20.70 -1.37
N VAL A 120 -12.44 19.74 -1.11
CA VAL A 120 -12.86 18.72 -2.07
C VAL A 120 -14.37 18.49 -2.00
N THR A 121 -14.93 17.99 -3.10
CA THR A 121 -16.29 17.44 -3.11
C THR A 121 -16.26 15.98 -2.70
N ASP A 122 -17.10 15.60 -1.76
CA ASP A 122 -17.26 14.23 -1.27
C ASP A 122 -17.59 13.29 -2.44
N LYS A 123 -16.70 12.32 -2.70
CA LYS A 123 -16.80 11.39 -3.83
C LYS A 123 -17.90 10.34 -3.68
N TYR A 124 -18.48 10.19 -2.48
CA TYR A 124 -19.57 9.24 -2.23
C TYR A 124 -20.95 9.82 -2.54
N ASP A 125 -21.15 11.13 -2.33
CA ASP A 125 -22.42 11.80 -2.64
C ASP A 125 -22.35 12.78 -3.82
N GLY A 126 -21.15 13.15 -4.25
CA GLY A 126 -20.86 14.08 -5.34
C GLY A 126 -21.34 15.51 -5.11
N LYS A 127 -21.61 15.90 -3.85
CA LYS A 127 -22.30 17.16 -3.50
C LYS A 127 -21.71 17.88 -2.31
N THR A 128 -21.29 17.16 -1.27
CA THR A 128 -20.87 17.77 -0.01
C THR A 128 -19.45 18.32 -0.16
N GLU A 129 -19.27 19.64 -0.02
CA GLU A 129 -17.94 20.24 0.05
C GLU A 129 -17.34 20.07 1.46
N ARG A 130 -16.06 19.68 1.52
CA ARG A 130 -15.32 19.49 2.77
C ARG A 130 -13.97 20.18 2.68
N THR A 131 -13.56 20.87 3.74
CA THR A 131 -12.17 21.28 3.94
C THR A 131 -11.54 20.32 4.94
N LEU A 132 -10.45 19.66 4.55
CA LEU A 132 -9.83 18.56 5.27
C LEU A 132 -8.36 18.88 5.57
N THR A 133 -7.90 18.43 6.73
CA THR A 133 -6.52 18.53 7.24
C THR A 133 -6.07 17.18 7.79
N ALA A 134 -4.78 17.00 8.11
CA ALA A 134 -4.25 15.75 8.68
C ALA A 134 -4.90 15.28 10.01
N GLU A 135 -5.76 16.09 10.62
CA GLU A 135 -6.58 15.72 11.79
C GLU A 135 -7.90 15.03 11.40
N ASP A 136 -8.34 15.15 10.15
CA ASP A 136 -9.58 14.56 9.64
C ASP A 136 -9.34 13.15 9.08
N LYS A 137 -10.21 12.18 9.42
CA LYS A 137 -10.12 10.81 8.85
C LYS A 137 -10.13 10.84 7.32
N PHE A 138 -11.03 11.63 6.74
CA PHE A 138 -11.19 11.73 5.29
C PHE A 138 -10.03 12.41 4.58
N TYR A 139 -9.14 13.12 5.29
CA TYR A 139 -7.93 13.66 4.67
C TYR A 139 -7.06 12.55 4.11
N TYR A 140 -7.03 11.38 4.73
CA TYR A 140 -6.18 10.30 4.24
C TYR A 140 -6.73 9.68 2.97
N GLU A 141 -7.98 9.90 2.58
CA GLU A 141 -8.49 9.38 1.31
C GLU A 141 -7.93 10.15 0.09
N PRO A 142 -7.76 9.48 -1.06
CA PRO A 142 -7.29 10.12 -2.28
C PRO A 142 -8.40 10.93 -2.96
N PHE A 143 -8.03 12.03 -3.61
CA PHE A 143 -8.92 12.89 -4.36
C PHE A 143 -8.23 13.34 -5.64
N LYS A 144 -8.84 13.00 -6.78
CA LYS A 144 -8.28 13.34 -8.10
C LYS A 144 -8.12 14.84 -8.30
N ASN A 145 -9.17 15.58 -7.95
CA ASN A 145 -9.25 17.01 -8.13
C ASN A 145 -9.69 17.69 -6.83
N ASP A 146 -9.30 18.95 -6.67
CA ASP A 146 -9.87 19.83 -5.68
C ASP A 146 -11.27 20.35 -6.09
N ARG A 147 -11.82 21.25 -5.27
CA ARG A 147 -13.10 21.93 -5.53
C ARG A 147 -13.11 22.68 -6.86
N ASP A 148 -12.01 23.31 -7.22
CA ASP A 148 -11.88 24.16 -8.41
C ASP A 148 -11.58 23.33 -9.68
N GLN A 149 -11.57 22.00 -9.55
CA GLN A 149 -11.27 21.01 -10.61
C GLN A 149 -9.80 20.97 -11.02
N GLU A 150 -8.91 21.51 -10.20
CA GLU A 150 -7.47 21.38 -10.41
C GLU A 150 -6.97 20.02 -9.90
N PRO A 151 -6.01 19.37 -10.57
CA PRO A 151 -5.42 18.12 -10.11
C PRO A 151 -4.84 18.26 -8.70
N LEU A 152 -5.14 17.31 -7.82
CA LEU A 152 -4.76 17.36 -6.42
C LEU A 152 -3.76 16.25 -6.04
N ASP A 153 -4.16 14.99 -6.26
CA ASP A 153 -3.34 13.83 -5.88
C ASP A 153 -2.70 13.15 -7.08
N GLU A 154 -1.47 12.70 -6.86
CA GLU A 154 -0.76 11.78 -7.75
C GLU A 154 -0.70 10.39 -7.11
N ILE A 155 -1.00 9.34 -7.87
CA ILE A 155 -1.00 7.96 -7.37
C ILE A 155 0.25 7.24 -7.84
N LEU A 156 1.01 6.68 -6.91
CA LEU A 156 2.28 5.98 -7.18
C LEU A 156 2.11 4.46 -7.17
N ASP A 157 1.20 3.96 -6.35
CA ASP A 157 0.82 2.55 -6.34
C ASP A 157 -0.58 2.36 -5.77
N TRP A 158 -1.21 1.23 -6.10
CA TRP A 158 -2.51 0.86 -5.53
C TRP A 158 -2.79 -0.63 -5.68
N ALA A 159 -3.64 -1.16 -4.79
CA ALA A 159 -4.17 -2.51 -4.90
C ALA A 159 -5.45 -2.73 -4.10
N GLY A 160 -6.33 -3.57 -4.63
CA GLY A 160 -7.38 -4.21 -3.85
C GLY A 160 -6.80 -5.41 -3.12
N ILE A 161 -6.72 -5.34 -1.80
CA ILE A 161 -6.04 -6.32 -0.97
C ILE A 161 -7.06 -7.05 -0.09
N PRO A 162 -7.03 -8.39 -0.01
CA PRO A 162 -7.84 -9.13 0.95
C PRO A 162 -7.53 -8.73 2.41
N THR A 163 -8.55 -8.61 3.25
CA THR A 163 -8.41 -8.19 4.66
C THR A 163 -7.45 -9.06 5.48
N TYR A 164 -7.39 -10.36 5.21
CA TYR A 164 -6.46 -11.27 5.88
C TYR A 164 -4.99 -11.03 5.49
N ALA A 165 -4.73 -10.37 4.36
CA ALA A 165 -3.40 -10.17 3.81
C ALA A 165 -2.61 -9.06 4.51
N TYR A 166 -3.23 -8.31 5.43
CA TYR A 166 -2.61 -7.22 6.20
C TYR A 166 -2.96 -7.25 7.70
N ALA A 167 -3.48 -8.37 8.19
CA ALA A 167 -3.96 -8.52 9.56
C ALA A 167 -2.84 -8.57 10.63
N THR A 168 -1.59 -8.86 10.23
CA THR A 168 -0.44 -9.00 11.13
C THR A 168 0.60 -7.90 10.88
N GLN A 169 1.40 -7.56 11.90
CA GLN A 169 2.48 -6.59 11.75
C GLN A 169 3.48 -6.99 10.66
N LYS A 170 3.79 -8.28 10.53
CA LYS A 170 4.63 -8.81 9.44
C LYS A 170 4.11 -8.40 8.07
N GLN A 171 2.81 -8.58 7.83
CA GLN A 171 2.20 -8.24 6.56
C GLN A 171 2.16 -6.73 6.33
N GLN A 172 1.89 -5.95 7.38
CA GLN A 172 1.93 -4.50 7.34
C GLN A 172 3.35 -3.98 7.01
N ALA A 173 4.39 -4.57 7.59
CA ALA A 173 5.79 -4.25 7.26
C ALA A 173 6.10 -4.52 5.79
N LEU A 174 5.62 -5.65 5.26
CA LEU A 174 5.78 -5.97 3.85
C LEU A 174 5.05 -4.97 2.94
N MET A 175 3.82 -4.56 3.30
CA MET A 175 3.09 -3.52 2.58
C MET A 175 3.88 -2.20 2.52
N LEU A 176 4.41 -1.75 3.65
CA LEU A 176 5.23 -0.53 3.71
C LEU A 176 6.49 -0.67 2.84
N THR A 177 7.12 -1.83 2.86
CA THR A 177 8.32 -2.13 2.04
C THR A 177 8.01 -2.01 0.55
N LEU A 178 6.93 -2.66 0.09
CA LEU A 178 6.51 -2.64 -1.31
C LEU A 178 6.09 -1.23 -1.76
N ALA A 179 5.32 -0.54 -0.93
CA ALA A 179 4.92 0.85 -1.17
C ALA A 179 6.12 1.79 -1.29
N ALA A 180 7.13 1.64 -0.43
CA ALA A 180 8.30 2.53 -0.42
C ALA A 180 9.15 2.34 -1.68
N ASN A 181 9.34 1.09 -2.13
CA ASN A 181 10.01 0.83 -3.40
C ASN A 181 9.26 1.42 -4.60
N LYS A 182 7.92 1.49 -4.56
CA LYS A 182 7.12 2.12 -5.62
C LYS A 182 7.23 3.64 -5.65
N VAL A 183 7.37 4.29 -4.50
CA VAL A 183 7.70 5.71 -4.43
C VAL A 183 9.03 5.98 -5.16
N LEU A 184 10.04 5.15 -4.93
CA LEU A 184 11.35 5.28 -5.58
C LEU A 184 11.33 4.98 -7.09
N ASP A 185 10.43 4.11 -7.56
CA ASP A 185 10.21 3.89 -9.00
C ASP A 185 9.59 5.11 -9.70
N GLY A 186 8.84 5.93 -8.96
CA GLY A 186 8.29 7.21 -9.44
C GLY A 186 7.25 7.10 -10.56
N LYS A 187 6.76 5.88 -10.85
CA LYS A 187 5.77 5.67 -11.91
C LYS A 187 4.37 5.98 -11.42
N LEU A 188 3.70 6.91 -12.10
CA LEU A 188 2.31 7.24 -11.83
C LEU A 188 1.37 6.12 -12.30
N ARG A 189 0.31 5.91 -11.51
CA ARG A 189 -0.73 4.91 -11.69
C ARG A 189 -2.09 5.56 -11.90
N GLU A 190 -2.26 6.19 -13.07
CA GLU A 190 -3.51 6.86 -13.45
C GLU A 190 -4.72 5.92 -13.52
N ASP A 191 -4.48 4.61 -13.67
CA ASP A 191 -5.49 3.56 -13.64
C ASP A 191 -6.22 3.46 -12.29
N TYR A 192 -5.63 4.00 -11.21
CA TYR A 192 -6.27 4.09 -9.89
C TYR A 192 -7.64 4.76 -9.93
N TRP A 193 -7.78 5.88 -10.65
CA TRP A 193 -9.02 6.65 -10.60
C TRP A 193 -10.21 5.89 -11.16
N ASN A 194 -9.99 5.05 -12.18
CA ASN A 194 -11.01 4.16 -12.69
C ASN A 194 -11.30 3.03 -11.68
N ALA A 195 -10.26 2.47 -11.06
CA ALA A 195 -10.41 1.43 -10.04
C ALA A 195 -11.18 1.95 -8.81
N GLU A 196 -10.93 3.17 -8.35
CA GLU A 196 -11.67 3.81 -7.26
C GLU A 196 -13.15 3.97 -7.61
N GLN A 197 -13.47 4.46 -8.81
CA GLN A 197 -14.86 4.60 -9.26
C GLN A 197 -15.58 3.25 -9.27
N GLU A 198 -14.95 2.22 -9.81
CA GLU A 198 -15.47 0.85 -9.82
C GLU A 198 -15.61 0.29 -8.39
N TRP A 199 -14.67 0.62 -7.50
CA TRP A 199 -14.72 0.21 -6.09
C TRP A 199 -15.91 0.82 -5.35
N ILE A 200 -16.12 2.13 -5.51
CA ILE A 200 -17.27 2.86 -4.95
C ILE A 200 -18.59 2.33 -5.54
N ALA A 201 -18.58 1.90 -6.80
CA ALA A 201 -19.73 1.27 -7.45
C ALA A 201 -20.01 -0.18 -6.98
N GLY A 202 -19.17 -0.75 -6.11
CA GLY A 202 -19.34 -2.09 -5.57
C GLY A 202 -18.71 -3.21 -6.41
N ASN A 203 -17.83 -2.88 -7.36
CA ASN A 203 -17.17 -3.86 -8.24
C ASN A 203 -15.83 -4.38 -7.68
N PHE A 204 -15.65 -4.34 -6.35
CA PHE A 204 -14.42 -4.73 -5.63
C PHE A 204 -13.88 -6.11 -6.02
N GLY A 205 -14.74 -7.14 -6.12
CA GLY A 205 -14.32 -8.50 -6.49
C GLY A 205 -13.76 -8.59 -7.90
N THR A 206 -14.32 -7.83 -8.85
CA THR A 206 -13.84 -7.77 -10.24
C THR A 206 -12.47 -7.11 -10.31
N ILE A 207 -12.27 -6.02 -9.56
CA ILE A 207 -10.98 -5.32 -9.46
C ILE A 207 -9.91 -6.26 -8.91
N CYS A 208 -10.18 -6.90 -7.77
CA CYS A 208 -9.23 -7.80 -7.11
C CYS A 208 -8.91 -9.00 -8.01
N LYS A 209 -9.90 -9.58 -8.69
CA LYS A 209 -9.68 -10.69 -9.63
C LYS A 209 -8.83 -10.28 -10.83
N SER A 210 -9.12 -9.14 -11.44
CA SER A 210 -8.33 -8.66 -12.58
C SER A 210 -6.88 -8.37 -12.17
N GLN A 211 -6.67 -7.84 -10.96
CA GLN A 211 -5.35 -7.61 -10.40
C GLN A 211 -4.60 -8.93 -10.17
N ASP A 212 -5.25 -9.91 -9.54
CA ASP A 212 -4.68 -11.25 -9.28
C ASP A 212 -4.27 -11.95 -10.58
N GLU A 213 -5.12 -11.91 -11.62
CA GLU A 213 -4.80 -12.50 -12.93
C GLU A 213 -3.55 -11.86 -13.55
N ASN A 214 -3.45 -10.53 -13.53
CA ASN A 214 -2.28 -9.81 -14.05
C ASN A 214 -0.99 -10.15 -13.28
N VAL A 215 -1.08 -10.18 -11.95
CA VAL A 215 0.06 -10.48 -11.07
C VAL A 215 0.51 -11.93 -11.24
N CYS A 216 -0.42 -12.88 -11.32
CA CYS A 216 -0.11 -14.29 -11.55
C CYS A 216 0.58 -14.50 -12.90
N ASP A 217 0.13 -13.81 -13.95
CA ASP A 217 0.74 -13.89 -15.28
C ASP A 217 2.18 -13.31 -15.27
N VAL A 218 2.43 -12.22 -14.55
CA VAL A 218 3.77 -11.61 -14.42
C VAL A 218 4.71 -12.44 -13.54
N LEU A 219 4.21 -12.96 -12.41
CA LEU A 219 4.99 -13.71 -11.43
C LEU A 219 5.08 -15.22 -11.76
N GLY A 220 4.36 -15.70 -12.78
CA GLY A 220 4.31 -17.12 -13.14
C GLY A 220 3.72 -18.00 -12.02
N LEU A 221 2.76 -17.47 -11.27
CA LEU A 221 2.02 -18.13 -10.19
C LEU A 221 0.70 -18.74 -10.72
N GLU A 222 0.07 -19.62 -9.92
CA GLU A 222 -1.28 -20.09 -10.22
C GLU A 222 -2.31 -19.00 -9.95
N ARG A 223 -3.30 -18.88 -10.84
CA ARG A 223 -4.44 -17.95 -10.68
C ARG A 223 -5.21 -18.26 -9.40
N GLY A 224 -5.73 -17.21 -8.76
CA GLY A 224 -6.39 -17.30 -7.47
C GLY A 224 -5.42 -17.22 -6.29
N PHE A 225 -4.20 -16.73 -6.51
CA PHE A 225 -3.19 -16.52 -5.46
C PHE A 225 -3.71 -15.61 -4.33
N MET A 226 -4.43 -14.54 -4.67
CA MET A 226 -5.07 -13.65 -3.69
C MET A 226 -6.31 -14.26 -3.00
N ASN A 227 -6.73 -15.47 -3.35
CA ASN A 227 -7.91 -16.14 -2.78
C ASN A 227 -7.55 -17.40 -1.96
N GLN A 228 -6.25 -17.64 -1.69
CA GLN A 228 -5.77 -18.80 -0.92
C GLN A 228 -5.81 -18.58 0.60
#